data_AF-A0A7U9R7B1-F1
#
_entry.id   AF-A0A7U9R7B1-F1
#
_cell.length_a   1.000
_cell.length_b   1.000
_cell.length_c   1.000
_cell.angle_alpha   90.00
_cell.angle_beta   90.00
_cell.angle_gamma   90.00
#
_symmetry.space_group_name_H-M   'P 1'
#
loop_
_entity.id
_entity.type
_entity.pdbx_description
1 polymer ?
#
loop_
_entity_poly.entity_id
_entity_poly.type
_entity_poly.pdbx_seq_one_letter_code
_entity_poly.pdbx_strand_id
1 'polypeptide(L)'
;MIKGIGALLILASAAGIGVSFGNDLKGRCMELRMLKQMIYMLRGEIKYTKTPLPEAFASIAVRMREPFGSFLEELAEQMGNPGKGSFGELWQERIKTRLSGTHLKREDKEQLGGLGEVLGYLDLEMQLSSIDLYLEQLELGIREAQEAARTKQKLYQSLGVAGGIFLVILLV
;
A
#
# COMPACT_ATOMS: atom_id res chain seq x y z
N MET A 1 5.34 -39.75 28.08
CA MET A 1 5.66 -39.54 26.65
C MET A 1 4.60 -38.71 25.93
N ILE A 2 3.31 -39.07 26.01
CA ILE A 2 2.20 -38.34 25.35
C ILE A 2 2.09 -36.85 25.80
N LYS A 3 2.27 -36.56 27.11
CA LYS A 3 2.25 -35.18 27.64
C LYS A 3 3.30 -34.24 27.01
N GLY A 4 4.51 -34.74 26.71
CA GLY A 4 5.57 -33.94 26.10
C GLY A 4 5.34 -33.63 24.62
N ILE A 5 4.72 -34.56 23.89
CA ILE A 5 4.36 -34.38 22.47
C ILE A 5 3.21 -33.37 22.34
N GLY A 6 2.22 -33.43 23.25
CA GLY A 6 1.13 -32.45 23.32
C GLY A 6 1.64 -31.02 23.61
N ALA A 7 2.59 -30.88 24.54
CA ALA A 7 3.22 -29.60 24.83
C ALA A 7 3.97 -29.01 23.63
N LEU A 8 4.71 -29.84 22.89
CA LEU A 8 5.44 -29.41 21.69
C LEU A 8 4.50 -28.96 20.57
N LEU A 9 3.39 -29.69 20.36
CA LEU A 9 2.37 -29.34 19.37
C LEU A 9 1.68 -28.01 19.68
N ILE A 10 1.39 -27.74 20.96
CA ILE A 10 0.75 -26.48 21.38
C ILE A 10 1.70 -25.30 21.14
N LEU A 11 2.99 -25.43 21.49
CA LEU A 11 3.99 -24.39 21.24
C LEU A 11 4.20 -24.13 19.75
N ALA A 12 4.26 -25.18 18.92
CA ALA A 12 4.39 -25.05 17.47
C ALA A 12 3.16 -24.38 16.83
N SER A 13 1.96 -24.72 17.31
CA SER A 13 0.70 -24.14 16.82
C SER A 13 0.60 -22.65 17.19
N ALA A 14 0.96 -22.29 18.42
CA ALA A 14 0.93 -20.91 18.88
C ALA A 14 1.98 -20.03 18.17
N ALA A 15 3.17 -20.57 17.88
CA ALA A 15 4.18 -19.90 17.07
C ALA A 15 3.72 -19.73 15.60
N GLY A 16 3.03 -20.73 15.03
CA GLY A 16 2.49 -20.68 13.68
C GLY A 16 1.40 -19.61 13.49
N ILE A 17 0.51 -19.43 14.47
CA ILE A 17 -0.54 -18.41 14.44
C ILE A 17 0.07 -16.99 14.43
N GLY A 18 1.14 -16.75 15.20
CA GLY A 18 1.84 -15.47 15.21
C GLY A 18 2.49 -15.08 13.88
N VAL A 19 2.85 -16.06 13.04
CA VAL A 19 3.38 -15.82 11.68
C VAL A 19 2.26 -15.48 10.69
N SER A 20 1.10 -16.13 10.81
CA SER A 20 -0.05 -15.92 9.91
C SER A 20 -0.66 -14.53 10.04
N PHE A 21 -0.75 -13.98 11.25
CA PHE A 21 -1.26 -12.61 11.50
C PHE A 21 -0.35 -11.50 10.95
N GLY A 22 0.86 -11.83 10.52
CA GLY A 22 1.78 -10.86 9.89
C GLY A 22 1.43 -10.51 8.44
N ASN A 23 0.49 -11.21 7.79
CA ASN A 23 0.22 -11.02 6.36
C ASN A 23 -0.53 -9.72 6.03
N ASP A 24 -1.56 -9.34 6.81
CA ASP A 24 -2.32 -8.11 6.54
C ASP A 24 -1.47 -6.85 6.73
N LEU A 25 -0.57 -6.89 7.72
CA LEU A 25 0.39 -5.81 7.99
C LEU A 25 1.48 -5.69 6.92
N LYS A 26 1.84 -6.82 6.28
CA LYS A 26 2.69 -6.81 5.09
C LYS A 26 1.95 -6.26 3.87
N GLY A 27 0.62 -6.45 3.79
CA GLY A 27 -0.24 -5.92 2.73
C GLY A 27 -0.11 -4.41 2.56
N ARG A 28 -0.36 -3.61 3.62
CA ARG A 28 -0.24 -2.14 3.55
C ARG A 28 1.17 -1.69 3.16
N CYS A 29 2.21 -2.30 3.74
CA CYS A 29 3.60 -1.95 3.43
C CYS A 29 3.94 -2.23 1.95
N MET A 30 3.46 -3.37 1.42
CA MET A 30 3.63 -3.75 0.02
C MET A 30 2.90 -2.77 -0.91
N GLU A 31 1.65 -2.43 -0.62
CA GLU A 31 0.87 -1.49 -1.43
C GLU A 31 1.44 -0.07 -1.39
N LEU A 32 1.91 0.42 -0.23
CA LEU A 32 2.59 1.71 -0.14
C LEU A 32 3.89 1.75 -0.96
N ARG A 33 4.64 0.64 -1.01
CA ARG A 33 5.84 0.54 -1.88
C ARG A 33 5.47 0.56 -3.35
N MET A 34 4.41 -0.14 -3.74
CA MET A 34 3.89 -0.08 -5.11
C MET A 34 3.42 1.33 -5.46
N LEU A 35 2.71 1.99 -4.55
CA LEU A 35 2.29 3.37 -4.71
C LEU A 35 3.48 4.30 -4.89
N LYS A 36 4.51 4.19 -4.03
CA LYS A 36 5.76 4.95 -4.18
C LYS A 36 6.43 4.70 -5.53
N GLN A 37 6.49 3.45 -5.98
CA GLN A 37 7.03 3.11 -7.30
C GLN A 37 6.22 3.77 -8.43
N MET A 38 4.89 3.72 -8.36
CA MET A 38 4.00 4.38 -9.32
C MET A 38 4.27 5.88 -9.40
N ILE A 39 4.30 6.57 -8.25
CA ILE A 39 4.55 8.02 -8.18
C ILE A 39 5.95 8.36 -8.67
N TYR A 40 6.96 7.54 -8.36
CA TYR A 40 8.33 7.75 -8.84
C TYR A 40 8.44 7.64 -10.36
N MET A 41 7.76 6.66 -10.96
CA MET A 41 7.69 6.54 -12.42
C MET A 41 6.97 7.73 -13.05
N LEU A 42 5.84 8.14 -12.46
CA LEU A 42 5.07 9.30 -12.93
C LEU A 42 5.89 10.59 -12.89
N ARG A 43 6.66 10.80 -11.82
CA ARG A 43 7.62 11.90 -11.71
C ARG A 43 8.62 11.91 -12.86
N GLY A 44 9.15 10.73 -13.21
CA GLY A 44 10.08 10.57 -14.32
C GLY A 44 9.47 10.98 -15.66
N GLU A 45 8.24 10.52 -15.93
CA GLU A 45 7.51 10.85 -17.15
C GLU A 45 7.23 12.35 -17.28
N ILE A 46 6.75 12.98 -16.20
CA ILE A 46 6.47 14.42 -16.15
C ILE A 46 7.75 15.24 -16.35
N LYS A 47 8.86 14.81 -15.74
CA LYS A 47 10.12 15.56 -15.79
C LYS A 47 10.81 15.49 -17.15
N TYR A 48 10.84 14.33 -17.79
CA TYR A 48 11.77 14.08 -18.90
C TYR A 48 11.10 13.85 -20.24
N THR A 49 9.86 13.38 -20.25
CA THR A 49 9.27 12.86 -21.49
C THR A 49 8.33 13.86 -22.16
N LYS A 50 7.86 14.88 -21.43
CA LYS A 50 6.79 15.83 -21.87
C LYS A 50 5.56 15.12 -22.46
N THR A 51 5.40 13.84 -22.10
CA THR A 51 4.35 12.98 -22.60
C THR A 51 3.01 13.45 -22.03
N PRO A 52 1.94 13.48 -22.83
CA PRO A 52 0.59 13.67 -22.32
C PRO A 52 0.30 12.72 -21.14
N LEU A 53 -0.34 13.24 -20.09
CA LEU A 53 -0.64 12.48 -18.88
C LEU A 53 -1.35 11.13 -19.13
N PRO A 54 -2.30 11.00 -20.08
CA PRO A 54 -2.92 9.71 -20.40
C PRO A 54 -1.92 8.66 -20.90
N GLU A 55 -0.98 9.07 -21.76
CA GLU A 55 0.04 8.19 -22.32
C GLU A 55 1.07 7.78 -21.25
N ALA A 56 1.45 8.70 -20.36
CA ALA A 56 2.28 8.38 -19.21
C ALA A 56 1.60 7.36 -18.29
N PHE A 57 0.30 7.53 -18.02
CA PHE A 57 -0.48 6.58 -17.22
C PHE A 57 -0.56 5.20 -17.88
N ALA A 58 -0.84 5.12 -19.18
CA ALA A 58 -0.87 3.86 -19.92
C ALA A 58 0.50 3.14 -19.91
N SER A 59 1.59 3.88 -20.13
CA SER A 59 2.97 3.36 -20.08
C SER A 59 3.31 2.78 -18.70
N ILE A 60 2.93 3.47 -17.63
CA ILE A 60 3.19 3.03 -16.26
C ILE A 60 2.27 1.86 -15.87
N ALA A 61 1.00 1.87 -16.30
CA ALA A 61 0.01 0.84 -15.98
C ALA A 61 0.52 -0.57 -16.30
N VAL A 62 1.11 -0.77 -17.49
CA VAL A 62 1.65 -2.07 -17.95
C VAL A 62 2.83 -2.57 -17.09
N ARG A 63 3.52 -1.66 -16.40
CA ARG A 63 4.67 -1.97 -15.54
C ARG A 63 4.27 -2.18 -14.08
N MET A 64 3.04 -1.85 -13.72
CA MET A 64 2.53 -1.92 -12.36
C MET A 64 1.77 -3.22 -12.13
N ARG A 65 1.84 -3.72 -10.90
CA ARG A 65 0.98 -4.82 -10.45
C ARG A 65 -0.36 -4.27 -9.99
N GLU A 66 -1.36 -5.15 -9.97
CA GLU A 66 -2.65 -4.85 -9.35
C GLU A 66 -2.49 -4.43 -7.88
N PRO A 67 -3.29 -3.46 -7.40
CA PRO A 67 -4.41 -2.78 -8.09
C PRO A 67 -3.99 -1.55 -8.93
N PHE A 68 -2.71 -1.16 -8.90
CA PHE A 68 -2.25 0.12 -9.46
C PHE A 68 -2.12 0.11 -10.99
N GLY A 69 -1.93 -1.07 -11.59
CA GLY A 69 -1.98 -1.26 -13.05
C GLY A 69 -3.34 -0.86 -13.60
N SER A 70 -4.40 -1.59 -13.23
CA SER A 70 -5.78 -1.28 -13.63
C SER A 70 -6.22 0.14 -13.24
N PHE A 71 -5.79 0.65 -12.08
CA PHE A 71 -6.09 2.03 -11.67
C PHE A 71 -5.58 3.07 -12.69
N LEU A 72 -4.33 2.94 -13.16
CA LEU A 72 -3.76 3.86 -14.14
C LEU A 72 -4.31 3.65 -15.55
N GLU A 73 -4.55 2.39 -15.94
CA GLU A 73 -5.14 2.06 -17.24
C GLU A 73 -6.51 2.73 -17.42
N GLU A 74 -7.38 2.62 -16.41
CA GLU A 74 -8.70 3.25 -16.45
C GLU A 74 -8.64 4.77 -16.45
N LEU A 75 -7.66 5.36 -15.75
CA LEU A 75 -7.46 6.81 -15.80
C LEU A 75 -7.05 7.25 -17.19
N ALA A 76 -6.13 6.54 -17.84
CA ALA A 76 -5.70 6.82 -19.20
C ALA A 76 -6.87 6.74 -20.20
N GLU A 77 -7.69 5.69 -20.11
CA GLU A 77 -8.86 5.49 -20.98
C GLU A 77 -9.91 6.60 -20.81
N GLN A 78 -10.24 6.97 -19.56
CA GLN A 78 -11.29 7.95 -19.29
C GLN A 78 -10.86 9.38 -19.64
N MET A 79 -9.57 9.71 -19.53
CA MET A 79 -9.05 11.00 -19.98
C MET A 79 -9.19 11.22 -21.49
N GLY A 80 -9.22 10.14 -22.28
CA GLY A 80 -9.47 10.21 -23.72
C GLY A 80 -10.91 10.53 -24.10
N ASN A 81 -11.84 10.61 -23.13
CA ASN A 81 -13.28 10.77 -23.37
C ASN A 81 -13.78 12.11 -22.76
N PRO A 82 -13.96 13.18 -23.56
CA PRO A 82 -14.12 14.57 -23.08
C PRO A 82 -15.40 14.92 -22.27
N GLY A 83 -16.16 13.94 -21.76
CA GLY A 83 -17.51 14.16 -21.21
C GLY A 83 -17.69 14.02 -19.70
N LYS A 84 -16.65 13.72 -18.90
CA LYS A 84 -16.81 13.21 -17.52
C LYS A 84 -16.24 14.08 -16.38
N GLY A 85 -16.18 15.39 -16.56
CA GLY A 85 -15.77 16.32 -15.50
C GLY A 85 -14.25 16.55 -15.45
N SER A 86 -13.79 17.19 -14.38
CA SER A 86 -12.38 17.54 -14.20
C SER A 86 -11.52 16.31 -13.91
N PHE A 87 -10.23 16.39 -14.25
CA PHE A 87 -9.29 15.32 -13.92
C PHE A 87 -9.25 15.01 -12.41
N GLY A 88 -9.31 16.03 -11.55
CA GLY A 88 -9.34 15.84 -10.10
C GLY A 88 -10.54 15.02 -9.62
N GLU A 89 -11.73 15.24 -10.20
CA GLU A 89 -12.93 14.46 -9.88
C GLU A 89 -12.78 13.00 -10.32
N LEU A 90 -12.31 12.76 -11.55
CA LEU A 90 -12.05 11.42 -12.07
C LEU A 90 -11.00 10.67 -11.22
N TRP A 91 -9.93 11.35 -10.82
CA TRP A 91 -8.88 10.82 -9.95
C TRP A 91 -9.44 10.36 -8.60
N GLN A 92 -10.21 11.22 -7.94
CA GLN A 92 -10.84 10.94 -6.66
C GLN A 92 -11.87 9.79 -6.75
N GLU A 93 -12.68 9.77 -7.80
CA GLU A 93 -13.64 8.69 -8.05
C GLU A 93 -12.92 7.34 -8.21
N ARG A 94 -11.83 7.30 -8.99
CA ARG A 94 -11.07 6.07 -9.24
C ARG A 94 -10.34 5.58 -7.99
N ILE A 95 -9.82 6.48 -7.15
CA ILE A 95 -9.25 6.10 -5.84
C ILE A 95 -10.32 5.43 -4.97
N LYS A 96 -11.51 6.01 -4.88
CA LYS A 96 -12.61 5.46 -4.06
C LYS A 96 -13.09 4.11 -4.58
N THR A 97 -13.22 3.94 -5.88
CA THR A 97 -13.76 2.72 -6.49
C THR A 97 -12.72 1.60 -6.55
N ARG A 98 -11.53 1.87 -7.09
CA ARG A 98 -10.49 0.85 -7.34
C ARG A 98 -9.59 0.57 -6.16
N LEU A 99 -9.36 1.55 -5.29
CA LEU A 99 -8.50 1.34 -4.11
C LEU A 99 -9.31 1.04 -2.84
N SER A 100 -10.63 0.87 -2.92
CA SER A 100 -11.48 0.54 -1.76
C SER A 100 -11.01 -0.72 -1.02
N GLY A 101 -10.75 -1.81 -1.74
CA GLY A 101 -10.34 -3.12 -1.20
C GLY A 101 -8.85 -3.27 -0.86
N THR A 102 -8.08 -2.19 -0.92
CA THR A 102 -6.65 -2.21 -0.56
C THR A 102 -6.45 -2.13 0.95
N HIS A 103 -5.27 -2.57 1.41
CA HIS A 103 -4.79 -2.41 2.79
C HIS A 103 -4.34 -0.96 3.10
N LEU A 104 -4.33 -0.05 2.11
CA LEU A 104 -4.12 1.38 2.31
C LEU A 104 -5.16 1.94 3.30
N LYS A 105 -4.67 2.75 4.24
CA LYS A 105 -5.52 3.48 5.18
C LYS A 105 -6.27 4.60 4.46
N ARG A 106 -7.29 5.13 5.14
CA ARG A 106 -8.00 6.35 4.71
C ARG A 106 -7.03 7.51 4.49
N GLU A 107 -6.09 7.73 5.41
CA GLU A 107 -5.06 8.78 5.30
C GLU A 107 -4.21 8.62 4.02
N ASP A 108 -3.78 7.39 3.71
CA ASP A 108 -2.97 7.10 2.51
C ASP A 108 -3.75 7.47 1.22
N LYS A 109 -5.06 7.16 1.19
CA LYS A 109 -5.97 7.47 0.07
C LYS A 109 -6.28 8.96 -0.04
N GLU A 110 -6.43 9.65 1.09
CA GLU A 110 -6.64 11.10 1.14
C GLU A 110 -5.42 11.86 0.61
N GLN A 111 -4.21 11.46 1.03
CA GLN A 111 -2.97 12.02 0.52
C GLN A 111 -2.79 11.76 -0.98
N LEU A 112 -3.09 10.55 -1.45
CA LEU A 112 -3.08 10.23 -2.87
C LEU A 112 -4.09 11.08 -3.65
N GLY A 113 -5.27 11.31 -3.07
CA GLY A 113 -6.31 12.16 -3.64
C GLY A 113 -5.82 13.58 -3.91
N GLY A 114 -5.08 14.17 -2.97
CA GLY A 114 -4.49 15.51 -3.12
C GLY A 114 -3.52 15.62 -4.31
N LEU A 115 -2.88 14.51 -4.71
CA LEU A 115 -1.99 14.51 -5.88
C LEU A 115 -2.72 14.79 -7.20
N GLY A 116 -4.01 14.43 -7.30
CA GLY A 116 -4.81 14.70 -8.50
C GLY A 116 -4.95 16.18 -8.80
N GLU A 117 -5.01 17.02 -7.77
CA GLU A 117 -5.06 18.48 -7.91
C GLU A 117 -3.70 19.05 -8.35
N VAL A 118 -2.61 18.48 -7.85
CA VAL A 118 -1.22 18.85 -8.21
C VAL A 118 -0.91 18.51 -9.67
N LEU A 119 -1.38 17.36 -10.15
CA LEU A 119 -1.10 16.91 -11.52
C LEU A 119 -1.80 17.74 -12.60
N GLY A 120 -2.80 18.55 -12.23
CA GLY A 120 -3.46 19.51 -13.11
C GLY A 120 -2.80 20.90 -13.15
N TYR A 121 -1.70 21.12 -12.42
CA TYR A 121 -1.05 22.41 -12.31
C TYR A 121 -0.12 22.70 -13.50
N LEU A 122 -0.04 23.98 -13.92
CA LEU A 122 0.71 24.38 -15.12
C LEU A 122 2.23 24.56 -14.86
N ASP A 123 2.62 24.79 -13.61
CA ASP A 123 4.01 25.01 -13.20
C ASP A 123 4.70 23.68 -12.89
N LEU A 124 5.61 23.29 -13.79
CA LEU A 124 6.34 22.03 -13.71
C LEU A 124 7.25 21.94 -12.47
N GLU A 125 7.89 23.03 -12.05
CA GLU A 125 8.80 22.99 -10.88
C GLU A 125 8.02 22.80 -9.59
N MET A 126 6.90 23.51 -9.44
CA MET A 126 6.01 23.29 -8.31
C MET A 126 5.41 21.89 -8.32
N GLN A 127 4.96 21.40 -9.48
CA GLN A 127 4.42 20.05 -9.62
C GLN A 127 5.44 18.97 -9.20
N LEU A 128 6.69 19.08 -9.68
CA LEU A 128 7.77 18.15 -9.31
C LEU A 128 8.11 18.23 -7.82
N SER A 129 8.15 19.44 -7.25
CA SER A 129 8.41 19.63 -5.81
C SER A 129 7.31 19.03 -4.94
N SER A 130 6.05 19.18 -5.33
CA SER A 130 4.91 18.55 -4.65
C SER A 130 4.95 17.02 -4.76
N ILE A 131 5.35 16.47 -5.91
CA ILE A 131 5.53 15.02 -6.08
C ILE A 131 6.70 14.52 -5.20
N ASP A 132 7.81 15.25 -5.13
CA ASP A 132 8.96 14.90 -4.29
C ASP A 132 8.58 14.87 -2.80
N LEU A 133 7.85 15.88 -2.34
CA LEU A 133 7.31 15.90 -0.97
C LEU A 133 6.40 14.69 -0.70
N TYR A 134 5.55 14.32 -1.67
CA TYR A 134 4.69 13.15 -1.51
C TYR A 134 5.48 11.83 -1.49
N LEU A 135 6.56 11.71 -2.28
CA LEU A 135 7.46 10.56 -2.23
C LEU A 135 8.16 10.41 -0.87
N GLU A 136 8.53 11.54 -0.24
CA GLU A 136 9.07 11.54 1.13
C GLU A 136 8.02 11.11 2.15
N GLN A 137 6.78 11.61 2.05
CA GLN A 137 5.67 11.19 2.90
C GLN A 137 5.38 9.69 2.76
N LEU A 138 5.38 9.16 1.55
CA LEU A 138 5.23 7.73 1.29
C LEU A 138 6.37 6.92 1.93
N GLU A 139 7.60 7.41 1.88
CA GLU A 139 8.74 6.75 2.54
C GLU A 139 8.57 6.69 4.06
N LEU A 140 8.09 7.77 4.68
CA LEU A 140 7.75 7.79 6.10
C LEU A 140 6.63 6.79 6.41
N GLY A 141 5.55 6.81 5.63
CA GLY A 141 4.42 5.88 5.79
C GLY A 141 4.81 4.41 5.63
N ILE A 142 5.75 4.10 4.72
CA ILE A 142 6.31 2.76 4.55
C ILE A 142 7.06 2.32 5.81
N ARG A 143 7.89 3.21 6.39
CA ARG A 143 8.64 2.92 7.62
C ARG A 143 7.71 2.68 8.79
N GLU A 144 6.72 3.55 8.98
CA GLU A 144 5.69 3.39 10.02
C GLU A 144 4.92 2.08 9.86
N ALA A 145 4.49 1.75 8.64
CA ALA A 145 3.80 0.49 8.37
C ALA A 145 4.70 -0.72 8.68
N GLN A 146 5.99 -0.65 8.35
CA GLN A 146 6.95 -1.70 8.62
C GLN A 146 7.23 -1.86 10.12
N GLU A 147 7.34 -0.77 10.87
CA GLU A 147 7.52 -0.80 12.33
C GLU A 147 6.27 -1.34 13.03
N ALA A 148 5.09 -0.88 12.63
CA ALA A 148 3.81 -1.38 13.15
C ALA A 148 3.67 -2.89 12.90
N ALA A 149 4.07 -3.37 11.70
CA ALA A 149 4.08 -4.78 11.36
C ALA A 149 5.01 -5.58 12.29
N ARG A 150 6.25 -5.11 12.48
CA ARG A 150 7.23 -5.75 13.36
C ARG A 150 6.76 -5.80 14.81
N THR A 151 6.23 -4.70 15.33
CA THR A 151 5.76 -4.62 16.72
C THR A 151 4.60 -5.58 16.97
N LYS A 152 3.60 -5.59 16.09
CA LYS A 152 2.46 -6.52 16.21
C LYS A 152 2.89 -7.98 16.06
N GLN A 153 3.80 -8.28 15.13
CA GLN A 153 4.35 -9.63 15.00
C GLN A 153 5.03 -10.10 16.29
N LYS A 154 5.87 -9.26 16.91
CA LYS A 154 6.51 -9.58 18.20
C LYS A 154 5.48 -9.80 19.30
N LEU A 155 4.45 -8.96 19.38
CA LEU A 155 3.38 -9.11 20.38
C LEU A 155 2.64 -10.44 20.23
N TYR A 156 2.24 -10.80 19.01
CA TYR A 156 1.55 -12.07 18.76
C TYR A 156 2.42 -13.28 19.04
N GLN A 157 3.72 -13.22 18.70
CA GLN A 157 4.67 -14.28 19.03
C GLN A 157 4.80 -14.44 20.56
N SER A 158 4.95 -13.34 21.30
CA SER A 158 5.03 -13.37 22.76
C SER A 158 3.75 -13.94 23.40
N LEU A 159 2.58 -13.54 22.89
CA LEU A 159 1.29 -14.02 23.39
C LEU A 159 1.09 -15.52 23.09
N GLY A 160 1.52 -15.98 21.91
CA GLY A 160 1.50 -17.39 21.54
C GLY A 160 2.39 -18.24 22.46
N VAL A 161 3.61 -17.78 22.74
CA VAL A 161 4.53 -18.46 23.68
C VAL A 161 3.93 -18.51 25.08
N ALA A 162 3.44 -17.37 25.60
CA ALA A 162 2.84 -17.30 26.94
C ALA A 162 1.59 -18.19 27.07
N GLY A 163 0.69 -18.16 26.08
CA GLY A 163 -0.49 -19.01 26.04
C GLY A 163 -0.15 -20.50 25.94
N GLY A 164 0.88 -20.84 25.16
CA GLY A 164 1.38 -22.21 25.06
C GLY A 164 1.94 -22.74 26.37
N ILE A 165 2.76 -21.94 27.06
CA ILE A 165 3.27 -22.28 28.41
C ILE A 165 2.11 -22.48 29.40
N PHE A 166 1.12 -21.58 29.39
CA PHE A 166 -0.05 -21.67 30.27
C PHE A 166 -0.84 -22.98 30.06
N LEU A 167 -1.08 -23.37 28.80
CA LEU A 167 -1.77 -24.62 28.48
C LEU A 167 -0.97 -25.86 28.91
N VAL A 168 0.37 -25.82 28.78
CA VAL A 168 1.23 -26.90 29.27
C VAL A 168 1.10 -27.06 30.78
N ILE A 169 1.08 -25.96 31.54
CA ILE A 169 0.90 -26.00 32.99
C ILE A 169 -0.46 -26.58 33.39
N LEU A 170 -1.53 -26.27 32.64
CA LEU A 170 -2.88 -26.79 32.93
C LEU A 170 -3.06 -28.28 32.60
N LEU A 171 -2.36 -28.79 31.60
CA LEU A 171 -2.51 -30.17 31.10
C LEU A 171 -1.56 -31.19 31.75
N VAL A 172 -0.48 -30.72 32.37
CA VAL A 172 0.50 -31.55 33.08
C VAL A 172 0.01 -31.85 34.48
#